data_AF-A0A482PD43-F1
#
_entry.id   AF-A0A482PD43-F1
#
_cell.length_a   1.000
_cell.length_b   1.000
_cell.length_c   1.000
_cell.angle_alpha   90.00
_cell.angle_beta   90.00
_cell.angle_gamma   90.00
#
_symmetry.space_group_name_H-M   'P 1'
#
loop_
_entity.id
_entity.type
_entity.pdbx_description
1 polymer ?
#
loop_
_entity_poly.entity_id
_entity_poly.type
_entity_poly.pdbx_seq_one_letter_code
_entity_poly.pdbx_strand_id
1 'polypeptide(L)'
;MWTSLLKNLPWRSLLLAVVINAFLIGLYYLGYRSGHENASRDGDKAISQLQSAFDTYKAEQATRENAALKAWAQRYQEQVATGHQAEAGYLEQIARLESRNQQLQRQVNDVTQRWIDEKGKSHPIECVFTRGFVRQYNAALGYDDASVDTGHSDTTAAAGTGTGAAPGQPETTGAWLRDSGVTQRDVLANIIDNAKQCRIWRSQINRLLDEREGLQK
;
A
#
# COMPACT_ATOMS: atom_id res chain seq x y z
N MET A 1 -111.25 3.69 14.89
CA MET A 1 -110.67 2.82 15.96
C MET A 1 -109.20 3.14 16.30
N TRP A 2 -108.53 4.09 15.63
CA TRP A 2 -107.12 4.44 15.90
C TRP A 2 -106.93 5.62 16.86
N THR A 3 -107.92 6.50 17.00
CA THR A 3 -107.82 7.73 17.80
C THR A 3 -107.90 7.52 19.32
N SER A 4 -108.46 6.40 19.78
CA SER A 4 -108.49 6.04 21.21
C SER A 4 -107.17 5.42 21.71
N LEU A 5 -106.42 4.76 20.83
CA LEU A 5 -105.10 4.19 21.13
C LEU A 5 -104.03 5.28 21.34
N LEU A 6 -104.09 6.38 20.57
CA LEU A 6 -103.19 7.53 20.74
C LEU A 6 -103.44 8.35 22.02
N LYS A 7 -104.65 8.28 22.58
CA LYS A 7 -105.05 9.05 23.77
C LYS A 7 -104.60 8.39 25.09
N ASN A 8 -104.38 7.07 25.08
CA ASN A 8 -103.91 6.30 26.23
C ASN A 8 -102.38 6.12 26.27
N LEU A 9 -101.65 6.72 25.32
CA LEU A 9 -100.19 6.67 25.29
C LEU A 9 -99.63 7.54 26.44
N PRO A 10 -98.65 7.05 27.24
CA PRO A 10 -98.06 7.82 28.33
C PRO A 10 -97.08 8.86 27.78
N TRP A 11 -97.60 9.89 27.10
CA TRP A 11 -96.84 10.94 26.41
C TRP A 11 -95.81 11.63 27.31
N ARG A 12 -96.13 11.79 28.60
CA ARG A 12 -95.21 12.35 29.60
C ARG A 12 -93.97 11.47 29.80
N SER A 13 -94.16 10.15 29.89
CA SER A 13 -93.08 9.18 30.05
C SER A 13 -92.21 9.09 28.79
N LEU A 14 -92.84 9.20 27.63
CA LEU A 14 -92.14 9.17 26.34
C LEU A 14 -91.30 10.44 26.12
N LEU A 15 -91.84 11.61 26.46
CA LEU A 15 -91.06 12.86 26.46
C LEU A 15 -89.90 12.82 27.45
N LEU A 16 -90.12 12.27 28.65
CA LEU A 16 -89.04 12.11 29.63
C LEU A 16 -87.92 11.21 29.09
N ALA A 17 -88.27 10.08 28.45
CA ALA A 17 -87.31 9.17 27.84
C ALA A 17 -86.51 9.82 26.70
N VAL A 18 -87.14 10.68 25.90
CA VAL A 18 -86.47 11.46 24.84
C VAL A 18 -85.48 12.47 25.43
N VAL A 19 -85.87 13.20 26.48
CA VAL A 19 -85.00 14.17 27.16
C VAL A 19 -83.80 13.47 27.79
N ILE A 20 -84.01 12.33 28.45
CA ILE A 20 -82.93 11.53 29.04
C ILE A 20 -81.98 11.01 27.95
N ASN A 21 -82.50 10.50 26.82
CA ASN A 21 -81.66 10.07 25.70
C ASN A 21 -80.85 11.22 25.10
N ALA A 22 -81.46 12.38 24.87
CA ALA A 22 -80.77 13.56 24.35
C ALA A 22 -79.65 14.01 25.30
N PHE A 23 -79.90 13.95 26.62
CA PHE A 23 -78.90 14.25 27.64
C PHE A 23 -77.74 13.25 27.62
N LEU A 24 -78.02 11.96 27.53
CA LEU A 24 -76.98 10.91 27.44
C LEU A 24 -76.14 11.04 26.16
N ILE A 25 -76.76 11.36 25.02
CA ILE A 25 -76.06 11.62 23.76
C ILE A 25 -75.17 12.86 23.88
N GLY A 26 -75.66 13.92 24.53
CA GLY A 26 -74.87 15.13 24.79
C GLY A 26 -73.62 14.84 25.64
N LEU A 27 -73.76 14.07 26.71
CA LEU A 27 -72.65 13.64 27.56
C LEU A 27 -71.65 12.76 26.80
N TYR A 28 -72.15 11.81 26.00
CA TYR A 28 -71.30 10.97 25.15
C TYR A 28 -70.49 11.80 24.16
N TYR A 29 -71.12 12.77 23.48
CA TYR A 29 -70.44 13.61 22.50
C TYR A 29 -69.38 14.52 23.15
N LEU A 30 -69.69 15.11 24.32
CA LEU A 30 -68.73 15.92 25.07
C LEU A 30 -67.52 15.09 25.53
N GLY A 31 -67.77 13.89 26.08
CA GLY A 31 -66.72 12.97 26.52
C GLY A 31 -65.88 12.45 25.37
N TYR A 32 -66.51 12.05 24.26
CA TYR A 32 -65.83 11.55 23.07
C TYR A 32 -64.95 12.64 22.44
N ARG A 33 -65.48 13.86 22.28
CA ARG A 33 -64.72 14.98 21.69
C ARG A 33 -63.54 15.38 22.56
N SER A 34 -63.76 15.56 23.87
CA SER A 34 -62.68 15.93 24.80
C SER A 34 -61.62 14.82 24.91
N GLY A 35 -62.05 13.55 24.95
CA GLY A 35 -61.14 12.40 24.97
C GLY A 35 -60.31 12.31 23.70
N HIS A 36 -60.93 12.45 22.52
CA HIS A 36 -60.24 12.41 21.24
C HIS A 36 -59.26 13.58 21.05
N GLU A 37 -59.66 14.81 21.40
CA GLU A 37 -58.78 15.99 21.31
C GLU A 37 -57.57 15.86 22.26
N ASN A 38 -57.78 15.37 23.49
CA ASN A 38 -56.67 15.13 24.43
C ASN A 38 -55.74 14.01 23.94
N ALA A 39 -56.30 12.87 23.48
CA ALA A 39 -55.51 11.76 22.97
C ALA A 39 -54.71 12.15 21.71
N SER A 40 -55.30 12.95 20.81
CA SER A 40 -54.60 13.47 19.64
C SER A 40 -53.45 14.38 20.05
N ARG A 41 -53.68 15.32 20.97
CA ARG A 41 -52.64 16.25 21.44
C ARG A 41 -51.49 15.52 22.13
N ASP A 42 -51.79 14.53 22.97
CA ASP A 42 -50.77 13.75 23.67
C ASP A 42 -49.99 12.86 22.68
N GLY A 43 -50.67 12.32 21.67
CA GLY A 43 -50.06 11.61 20.54
C GLY A 43 -49.11 12.49 19.73
N ASP A 44 -49.55 13.67 19.31
CA ASP A 44 -48.73 14.64 18.54
C ASP A 44 -47.51 15.10 19.36
N LYS A 45 -47.68 15.27 20.68
CA LYS A 45 -46.58 15.60 21.58
C LYS A 45 -45.58 14.45 21.71
N ALA A 46 -46.04 13.21 21.83
CA ALA A 46 -45.15 12.04 21.88
C ALA A 46 -44.40 11.85 20.56
N ILE A 47 -45.06 12.01 19.41
CA ILE A 47 -44.45 11.90 18.08
C ILE A 47 -43.39 12.98 17.88
N SER A 48 -43.70 14.23 18.19
CA SER A 48 -42.74 15.34 18.04
C SER A 48 -41.51 15.18 18.95
N GLN A 49 -41.70 14.70 20.18
CA GLN A 49 -40.59 14.37 21.08
C GLN A 49 -39.72 13.24 20.53
N LEU A 50 -40.34 12.17 20.03
CA LEU A 50 -39.61 11.03 19.46
C LEU A 50 -38.83 11.45 18.21
N GLN A 51 -39.44 12.27 17.35
CA GLN A 51 -38.80 12.77 16.15
C GLN A 51 -37.61 13.68 16.48
N SER A 52 -37.78 14.60 17.42
CA SER A 52 -36.67 15.45 17.89
C SER A 52 -35.51 14.63 18.47
N ALA A 53 -35.80 13.60 19.28
CA ALA A 53 -34.77 12.71 19.82
C ALA A 53 -34.05 11.92 18.72
N PHE A 54 -34.80 11.44 17.73
CA PHE A 54 -34.23 10.71 16.59
C PHE A 54 -33.37 11.60 15.69
N ASP A 55 -33.81 12.82 15.40
CA ASP A 55 -33.05 13.79 14.61
C ASP A 55 -31.76 14.18 15.34
N THR A 56 -31.81 14.38 16.65
CA THR A 56 -30.63 14.62 17.49
C THR A 56 -29.66 13.45 17.45
N TYR A 57 -30.17 12.22 17.62
CA TYR A 57 -29.36 11.01 17.55
C TYR A 57 -28.69 10.86 16.18
N LYS A 58 -29.42 11.07 15.09
CA LYS A 58 -28.86 11.03 13.74
C LYS A 58 -27.79 12.10 13.52
N ALA A 59 -28.01 13.32 14.01
CA ALA A 59 -27.03 14.39 13.91
C ALA A 59 -25.75 14.02 14.69
N GLU A 60 -25.88 13.56 15.93
CA GLU A 60 -24.74 13.10 16.72
C GLU A 60 -24.01 11.95 16.03
N GLN A 61 -24.72 10.94 15.53
CA GLN A 61 -24.13 9.82 14.82
C GLN A 61 -23.35 10.31 13.59
N ALA A 62 -23.94 11.17 12.76
CA ALA A 62 -23.27 11.73 11.59
C ALA A 62 -22.03 12.55 11.97
N THR A 63 -22.05 13.29 13.08
CA THR A 63 -20.85 14.02 13.55
C THR A 63 -19.74 13.08 13.99
N ARG A 64 -20.06 11.98 14.68
CA ARG A 64 -19.09 10.97 15.12
C ARG A 64 -18.49 10.23 13.92
N GLU A 65 -19.31 9.83 12.96
CA GLU A 65 -18.86 9.19 11.73
C GLU A 65 -17.96 10.12 10.90
N ASN A 66 -18.35 11.39 10.75
CA ASN A 66 -17.49 12.38 10.08
C ASN A 66 -16.17 12.62 10.81
N ALA A 67 -16.17 12.68 12.14
CA ALA A 67 -14.95 12.82 12.93
C ALA A 67 -14.04 11.60 12.76
N ALA A 68 -14.61 10.39 12.78
CA ALA A 68 -13.88 9.15 12.56
C ALA A 68 -13.29 9.08 11.15
N LEU A 69 -14.05 9.46 10.12
CA LEU A 69 -13.57 9.53 8.73
C LEU A 69 -12.43 10.53 8.59
N LYS A 70 -12.54 11.72 9.19
CA LYS A 70 -11.45 12.71 9.18
C LYS A 70 -10.19 12.19 9.87
N ALA A 71 -10.33 11.56 11.04
CA ALA A 71 -9.20 10.98 11.75
C ALA A 71 -8.54 9.83 10.97
N TRP A 72 -9.34 9.01 10.28
CA TRP A 72 -8.83 7.96 9.41
C TRP A 72 -8.10 8.54 8.20
N ALA A 73 -8.67 9.55 7.55
CA ALA A 73 -8.05 10.24 6.41
C ALA A 73 -6.72 10.90 6.80
N GLN A 74 -6.63 11.53 7.98
CA GLN A 74 -5.38 12.11 8.50
C GLN A 74 -4.31 11.03 8.70
N ARG A 75 -4.65 9.92 9.38
CA ARG A 75 -3.71 8.81 9.56
C ARG A 75 -3.24 8.22 8.23
N TYR A 76 -4.16 8.08 7.27
CA TYR A 76 -3.81 7.61 5.94
C TYR A 76 -2.86 8.56 5.22
N GLN A 77 -3.10 9.88 5.28
CA GLN A 77 -2.21 10.88 4.70
C GLN A 77 -0.83 10.87 5.35
N GLU A 78 -0.74 10.73 6.66
CA GLU A 78 0.54 10.62 7.39
C GLU A 78 1.31 9.36 6.97
N GLN A 79 0.63 8.22 6.84
CA GLN A 79 1.24 6.97 6.36
C GLN A 79 1.76 7.11 4.92
N VAL A 80 0.95 7.70 4.04
CA VAL A 80 1.33 7.94 2.63
C VAL A 80 2.52 8.92 2.55
N ALA A 81 2.51 10.01 3.31
CA ALA A 81 3.60 10.98 3.34
C ALA A 81 4.91 10.35 3.84
N THR A 82 4.83 9.53 4.89
CA THR A 82 5.98 8.78 5.41
C THR A 82 6.51 7.81 4.37
N GLY A 83 5.62 7.09 3.68
CA GLY A 83 5.97 6.19 2.59
C GLY A 83 6.69 6.91 1.44
N HIS A 84 6.15 8.04 0.97
CA HIS A 84 6.79 8.84 -0.08
C HIS A 84 8.15 9.39 0.34
N GLN A 85 8.33 9.78 1.61
CA GLN A 85 9.62 10.24 2.11
C GLN A 85 10.65 9.10 2.13
N ALA A 86 10.25 7.90 2.54
CA ALA A 86 11.11 6.72 2.50
C ALA A 86 11.50 6.34 1.06
N GLU A 87 10.55 6.40 0.12
CA GLU A 87 10.80 6.16 -1.30
C GLU A 87 11.76 7.18 -1.89
N ALA A 88 11.55 8.47 -1.63
CA ALA A 88 12.45 9.54 -2.09
C ALA A 88 13.88 9.36 -1.56
N GLY A 89 14.03 9.04 -0.27
CA GLY A 89 15.33 8.76 0.33
C GLY A 89 16.00 7.51 -0.25
N TYR A 90 15.22 6.51 -0.67
CA TYR A 90 15.73 5.33 -1.36
C TYR A 90 16.21 5.64 -2.78
N LEU A 91 15.42 6.36 -3.56
CA LEU A 91 15.78 6.77 -4.92
C LEU A 91 17.03 7.65 -4.95
N GLU A 92 17.18 8.57 -3.98
CA GLU A 92 18.39 9.39 -3.85
C GLU A 92 19.64 8.53 -3.57
N GLN A 93 19.52 7.51 -2.71
CA GLN A 93 20.61 6.57 -2.45
C GLN A 93 21.01 5.77 -3.70
N ILE A 94 20.03 5.32 -4.49
CA ILE A 94 20.30 4.65 -5.77
C ILE A 94 21.04 5.59 -6.71
N ALA A 95 20.53 6.80 -6.93
CA ALA A 95 21.14 7.78 -7.84
C ALA A 95 22.58 8.13 -7.41
N ARG A 96 22.82 8.31 -6.11
CA ARG A 96 24.16 8.56 -5.56
C ARG A 96 25.11 7.38 -5.80
N LEU A 97 24.62 6.16 -5.62
CA LEU A 97 25.39 4.95 -5.85
C LEU A 97 25.73 4.79 -7.35
N GLU A 98 24.78 5.05 -8.24
CA GLU A 98 25.01 5.01 -9.69
C GLU A 98 26.02 6.04 -10.15
N SER A 99 25.88 7.30 -9.72
CA SER A 99 26.83 8.37 -10.03
C SER A 99 28.25 8.02 -9.57
N ARG A 100 28.37 7.48 -8.34
CA ARG A 100 29.67 7.04 -7.81
C ARG A 100 30.26 5.88 -8.61
N ASN A 101 29.46 4.91 -9.03
CA ASN A 101 29.94 3.82 -9.87
C ASN A 101 30.37 4.31 -11.26
N GLN A 102 29.62 5.22 -11.88
CA GLN A 102 30.04 5.82 -13.15
C GLN A 102 31.34 6.61 -13.01
N GLN A 103 31.56 7.30 -11.88
CA GLN A 103 32.83 7.97 -11.61
C GLN A 103 33.97 6.97 -11.43
N LEU A 104 33.75 5.87 -10.68
CA LEU A 104 34.73 4.81 -10.52
C LEU A 104 35.08 4.17 -11.87
N GLN A 105 34.09 3.83 -12.70
CA GLN A 105 34.30 3.30 -14.04
C GLN A 105 35.11 4.26 -14.93
N ARG A 106 34.86 5.57 -14.84
CA ARG A 106 35.69 6.58 -15.53
C ARG A 106 37.13 6.59 -15.03
N GLN A 107 37.34 6.49 -13.73
CA GLN A 107 38.69 6.38 -13.15
C GLN A 107 39.40 5.09 -13.57
N VAL A 108 38.67 3.96 -13.67
CA VAL A 108 39.21 2.71 -14.22
C VAL A 108 39.80 2.94 -15.60
N ASN A 109 39.03 3.56 -16.50
CA ASN A 109 39.51 3.85 -17.86
C ASN A 109 40.79 4.67 -17.87
N ASP A 110 40.95 5.61 -16.93
CA ASP A 110 42.15 6.44 -16.83
C ASP A 110 43.36 5.64 -16.29
N VAL A 111 43.19 4.86 -15.23
CA VAL A 111 44.29 4.13 -14.56
C VAL A 111 44.73 2.85 -15.28
N THR A 112 43.90 2.27 -16.15
CA THR A 112 44.24 1.02 -16.85
C THR A 112 44.82 1.23 -18.25
N GLN A 113 44.81 2.46 -18.78
CA GLN A 113 45.30 2.72 -20.15
C GLN A 113 46.78 3.14 -20.21
N ARG A 114 47.26 3.84 -19.19
CA ARG A 114 48.62 4.39 -19.17
C ARG A 114 49.19 4.40 -17.76
N TRP A 115 50.49 4.16 -17.66
CA TRP A 115 51.24 4.42 -16.42
C TRP A 115 52.25 5.54 -16.66
N ILE A 116 52.53 6.32 -15.62
CA ILE A 116 53.47 7.44 -15.66
C ILE A 116 54.70 7.03 -14.84
N ASP A 117 55.89 7.16 -15.42
CA ASP A 117 57.14 6.91 -14.70
C ASP A 117 57.52 8.08 -13.77
N GLU A 118 58.54 7.88 -12.93
CA GLU A 118 59.05 8.90 -11.99
C GLU A 118 59.50 10.20 -12.68
N LYS A 119 59.67 10.18 -14.01
CA LYS A 119 60.08 11.32 -14.84
C LYS A 119 58.90 11.96 -15.59
N GLY A 120 57.67 11.53 -15.32
CA GLY A 120 56.45 12.09 -15.91
C GLY A 120 56.12 11.56 -17.32
N LYS A 121 56.81 10.54 -17.83
CA LYS A 121 56.57 9.99 -19.17
C LYS A 121 55.50 8.91 -19.13
N SER A 122 54.52 9.02 -20.04
CA SER A 122 53.41 8.07 -20.19
C SER A 122 53.85 6.84 -21.00
N HIS A 123 53.51 5.65 -20.53
CA HIS A 123 53.76 4.37 -21.18
C HIS A 123 52.47 3.53 -21.23
N PRO A 124 52.22 2.72 -22.29
CA PRO A 124 51.07 1.84 -22.35
C PRO A 124 51.20 0.69 -21.33
N ILE A 125 50.07 0.25 -20.78
CA ILE A 125 50.01 -0.92 -19.90
C ILE A 125 49.70 -2.16 -20.77
N GLU A 126 50.63 -3.12 -20.82
CA GLU A 126 50.37 -4.46 -21.35
C GLU A 126 50.12 -5.42 -20.18
N CYS A 127 48.85 -5.72 -19.90
CA CYS A 127 48.44 -6.71 -18.91
C CYS A 127 47.65 -7.80 -19.63
N VAL A 128 48.20 -9.02 -19.70
CA VAL A 128 47.57 -10.17 -20.35
C VAL A 128 47.03 -11.11 -19.28
N PHE A 129 45.71 -11.32 -19.28
CA PHE A 129 45.07 -12.32 -18.44
C PHE A 129 44.92 -13.62 -19.21
N THR A 130 45.39 -14.71 -18.62
CA THR A 130 45.28 -16.04 -19.22
C THR A 130 43.86 -16.59 -19.07
N ARG A 131 43.44 -17.50 -19.95
CA ARG A 131 42.15 -18.20 -19.83
C ARG A 131 42.02 -18.93 -18.49
N GLY A 132 43.12 -19.48 -17.97
CA GLY A 132 43.15 -20.11 -16.66
C GLY A 132 42.94 -19.14 -15.50
N PHE A 133 43.49 -17.93 -15.58
CA PHE A 133 43.21 -16.87 -14.60
C PHE A 133 41.71 -16.51 -14.59
N VAL A 134 41.12 -16.27 -15.76
CA VAL A 134 39.70 -15.88 -15.87
C VAL A 134 38.78 -16.98 -15.36
N ARG A 135 39.10 -18.26 -15.65
CA ARG A 135 38.35 -19.38 -15.10
C ARG A 135 38.42 -19.42 -13.57
N GLN A 136 39.61 -19.29 -12.98
CA GLN A 136 39.74 -19.27 -11.52
C GLN A 136 39.03 -18.06 -10.88
N TYR A 137 39.06 -16.91 -11.56
CA TYR A 137 38.35 -15.70 -11.15
C TYR A 137 36.82 -15.92 -11.15
N ASN A 138 36.27 -16.48 -12.23
CA ASN A 138 34.85 -16.79 -12.33
C ASN A 138 34.41 -17.86 -11.33
N ALA A 139 35.24 -18.89 -11.10
CA ALA A 139 35.02 -19.89 -10.07
C ALA A 139 34.89 -19.27 -8.67
N ALA A 140 35.77 -18.32 -8.34
CA ALA A 140 35.75 -17.62 -7.06
C ALA A 140 34.51 -16.73 -6.88
N LEU A 141 33.94 -16.23 -7.98
CA LEU A 141 32.67 -15.50 -7.99
C LEU A 141 31.44 -16.41 -8.03
N GLY A 142 31.62 -17.73 -8.11
CA GLY A 142 30.53 -18.72 -8.12
C GLY A 142 29.90 -18.98 -9.49
N TYR A 143 30.54 -18.55 -10.60
CA TYR A 143 30.01 -18.77 -11.95
C TYR A 143 30.30 -20.17 -12.53
N ASP A 144 31.09 -20.99 -11.84
CA ASP A 144 31.46 -22.35 -12.28
C ASP A 144 30.39 -23.40 -11.94
N ASP A 145 29.35 -23.04 -11.19
CA ASP A 145 28.25 -23.93 -10.87
C ASP A 145 27.27 -24.05 -12.03
N ALA A 146 27.45 -25.11 -12.81
CA ALA A 146 26.47 -25.61 -13.79
C ALA A 146 25.13 -26.07 -13.15
N SER A 147 24.81 -25.65 -11.93
CA SER A 147 23.56 -25.96 -11.23
C SER A 147 22.59 -24.78 -11.11
N VAL A 148 22.94 -23.58 -11.60
CA VAL A 148 21.97 -22.46 -11.69
C VAL A 148 21.15 -22.57 -12.98
N ASP A 149 20.53 -23.72 -13.18
CA ASP A 149 19.32 -23.85 -13.99
C ASP A 149 18.14 -23.79 -13.02
N THR A 150 17.64 -22.59 -12.77
CA THR A 150 16.22 -22.26 -12.55
C THR A 150 16.07 -20.80 -12.10
N GLY A 151 15.82 -19.91 -13.06
CA GLY A 151 14.83 -18.85 -12.85
C GLY A 151 15.30 -17.49 -12.32
N HIS A 152 16.20 -16.80 -13.01
CA HIS A 152 16.03 -15.36 -13.21
C HIS A 152 16.82 -14.89 -14.43
N SER A 153 16.14 -14.71 -15.55
CA SER A 153 16.70 -14.10 -16.75
C SER A 153 16.78 -12.59 -16.56
N ASP A 154 17.80 -12.11 -15.84
CA ASP A 154 18.23 -10.72 -15.95
C ASP A 154 19.39 -10.62 -16.94
N THR A 155 18.98 -10.42 -18.18
CA THR A 155 19.81 -10.09 -19.33
C THR A 155 20.56 -8.78 -19.06
N THR A 156 21.85 -8.85 -18.72
CA THR A 156 22.85 -7.83 -19.08
C THR A 156 24.28 -8.38 -18.97
N ALA A 157 24.54 -9.51 -19.64
CA ALA A 157 25.92 -9.87 -20.01
C ALA A 157 26.24 -9.21 -21.36
N ALA A 158 26.80 -8.00 -21.32
CA ALA A 158 27.31 -7.34 -22.52
C ALA A 158 28.62 -8.01 -22.99
N ALA A 159 28.47 -8.83 -24.03
CA ALA A 159 29.39 -9.08 -25.14
C ALA A 159 30.80 -9.62 -24.85
N GLY A 160 30.95 -10.93 -25.09
CA GLY A 160 32.12 -11.51 -25.75
C GLY A 160 31.64 -12.48 -26.83
N THR A 161 31.72 -12.09 -28.10
CA THR A 161 31.40 -12.95 -29.25
C THR A 161 32.36 -14.14 -29.29
N GLY A 162 31.87 -15.30 -28.86
CA GLY A 162 32.53 -16.59 -29.05
C GLY A 162 31.45 -17.64 -29.28
N THR A 163 31.34 -18.10 -30.53
CA THR A 163 30.52 -19.23 -30.99
C THR A 163 30.43 -20.34 -29.94
N GLY A 164 29.21 -20.81 -29.67
CA GLY A 164 28.94 -21.97 -28.83
C GLY A 164 29.82 -23.14 -29.22
N ALA A 165 30.69 -23.55 -28.30
CA ALA A 165 31.37 -24.82 -28.36
C ALA A 165 30.67 -25.76 -27.37
N ALA A 166 30.22 -26.90 -27.88
CA ALA A 166 29.80 -28.08 -27.12
C ALA A 166 30.82 -28.41 -25.99
N PRO A 167 30.44 -29.14 -24.92
CA PRO A 167 31.33 -29.43 -23.80
C PRO A 167 32.56 -30.19 -24.31
N GLY A 168 33.65 -29.43 -24.52
CA GLY A 168 34.85 -29.88 -25.20
C GLY A 168 35.87 -30.42 -24.22
N GLN A 169 36.57 -31.47 -24.66
CA GLN A 169 37.68 -32.20 -24.04
C GLN A 169 38.58 -31.41 -23.08
N PRO A 170 39.25 -32.10 -22.12
CA PRO A 170 40.18 -31.47 -21.18
C PRO A 170 41.22 -30.64 -21.94
N GLU A 171 41.14 -29.33 -21.77
CA GLU A 171 42.05 -28.36 -22.38
C GLU A 171 43.50 -28.71 -22.00
N THR A 172 44.37 -28.85 -23.00
CA THR A 172 45.81 -29.07 -22.81
C THR A 172 46.43 -27.91 -22.03
N THR A 173 47.44 -28.13 -21.20
CA THR A 173 48.08 -27.10 -20.35
C THR A 173 48.43 -25.79 -21.09
N GLY A 174 48.74 -25.87 -22.38
CA GLY A 174 49.02 -24.71 -23.23
C GLY A 174 47.78 -23.88 -23.64
N ALA A 175 46.57 -24.43 -23.59
CA ALA A 175 45.32 -23.70 -23.86
C ALA A 175 44.96 -22.74 -22.70
N TRP A 176 45.23 -23.15 -21.46
CA TRP A 176 45.01 -22.35 -20.24
C TRP A 176 45.85 -21.07 -20.18
N LEU A 177 47.05 -21.12 -20.76
CA LEU A 177 48.00 -20.01 -20.79
C LEU A 177 47.77 -19.05 -21.97
N ARG A 178 46.80 -19.33 -22.84
CA ARG A 178 46.44 -18.42 -23.93
C ARG A 178 45.79 -17.16 -23.38
N ASP A 179 45.91 -16.09 -24.16
CA ASP A 179 45.17 -14.85 -23.93
C ASP A 179 43.66 -15.16 -23.86
N SER A 180 43.04 -14.64 -22.82
CA SER A 180 41.60 -14.72 -22.59
C SER A 180 40.83 -13.64 -23.35
N GLY A 181 41.50 -12.56 -23.79
CA GLY A 181 40.86 -11.36 -24.33
C GLY A 181 40.20 -10.48 -23.25
N VAL A 182 40.28 -10.87 -21.98
CA VAL A 182 39.81 -10.07 -20.84
C VAL A 182 40.87 -9.03 -20.50
N THR A 183 40.46 -7.77 -20.39
CA THR A 183 41.36 -6.66 -20.07
C THR A 183 41.32 -6.33 -18.57
N GLN A 184 42.32 -5.59 -18.07
CA GLN A 184 42.33 -5.09 -16.69
C GLN A 184 41.10 -4.25 -16.37
N ARG A 185 40.61 -3.51 -17.36
CA ARG A 185 39.37 -2.73 -17.27
C ARG A 185 38.17 -3.62 -17.00
N ASP A 186 38.06 -4.78 -17.67
CA ASP A 186 36.92 -5.68 -17.53
C ASP A 186 36.89 -6.32 -16.13
N VAL A 187 38.04 -6.76 -15.62
CA VAL A 187 38.17 -7.28 -14.25
C VAL A 187 37.80 -6.21 -13.23
N LEU A 188 38.34 -4.99 -13.36
CA LEU A 188 38.08 -3.93 -12.38
C LEU A 188 36.63 -3.42 -12.44
N ALA A 189 36.03 -3.35 -13.63
CA ALA A 189 34.62 -3.04 -13.81
C ALA A 189 33.74 -4.08 -13.12
N ASN A 190 34.03 -5.38 -13.31
CA ASN A 190 33.30 -6.46 -12.67
C ASN A 190 33.38 -6.38 -11.13
N ILE A 191 34.56 -6.09 -10.55
CA ILE A 191 34.72 -5.89 -9.10
C ILE A 191 33.91 -4.69 -8.60
N ILE A 192 33.91 -3.57 -9.34
CA ILE A 192 33.13 -2.36 -8.97
C ILE A 192 31.63 -2.68 -8.96
N ASP A 193 31.14 -3.37 -9.98
CA ASP A 193 29.73 -3.74 -10.09
C ASP A 193 29.33 -4.74 -9.00
N ASN A 194 30.17 -5.74 -8.70
CA ASN A 194 29.94 -6.65 -7.59
C ASN A 194 29.94 -5.92 -6.23
N ALA A 195 30.88 -4.98 -6.03
CA ALA A 195 30.92 -4.16 -4.82
C ALA A 195 29.70 -3.24 -4.69
N LYS A 196 29.15 -2.72 -5.79
CA LYS A 196 27.87 -2.01 -5.82
C LYS A 196 26.77 -2.91 -5.28
N GLN A 197 26.66 -4.13 -5.81
CA GLN A 197 25.63 -5.09 -5.41
C GLN A 197 25.75 -5.47 -3.93
N CYS A 198 26.95 -5.74 -3.44
CA CYS A 198 27.20 -6.01 -2.02
C CYS A 198 26.76 -4.84 -1.11
N ARG A 199 26.96 -3.59 -1.54
CA ARG A 199 26.51 -2.40 -0.78
C ARG A 199 24.99 -2.27 -0.77
N ILE A 200 24.32 -2.60 -1.89
CA ILE A 200 22.84 -2.62 -1.98
C ILE A 200 22.29 -3.70 -1.05
N TRP A 201 22.80 -4.93 -1.10
CA TRP A 201 22.36 -6.00 -0.22
C TRP A 201 22.57 -5.67 1.25
N ARG A 202 23.72 -5.07 1.61
CA ARG A 202 23.96 -4.63 2.99
C ARG A 202 22.94 -3.59 3.45
N SER A 203 22.55 -2.63 2.59
CA SER A 203 21.56 -1.63 2.97
C SER A 203 20.14 -2.21 3.08
N GLN A 204 19.80 -3.18 2.24
CA GLN A 204 18.53 -3.93 2.32
C GLN A 204 18.44 -4.76 3.59
N ILE A 205 19.49 -5.52 3.93
CA ILE A 205 19.53 -6.34 5.15
C ILE A 205 19.42 -5.46 6.40
N ASN A 206 20.15 -4.34 6.45
CA ASN A 206 20.08 -3.43 7.58
C ASN A 206 18.68 -2.84 7.75
N ARG A 207 17.99 -2.45 6.66
CA ARG A 207 16.58 -2.00 6.76
C ARG A 207 15.65 -3.07 7.31
N LEU A 208 15.79 -4.32 6.86
CA LEU A 208 14.97 -5.42 7.37
C LEU A 208 15.24 -5.67 8.86
N LEU A 209 16.48 -5.50 9.31
CA LEU A 209 16.83 -5.60 10.73
C LEU A 209 16.21 -4.45 11.53
N ASP A 210 16.36 -3.21 11.06
CA ASP A 210 15.82 -2.02 11.71
C ASP A 210 14.29 -2.07 11.82
N GLU A 211 13.59 -2.57 10.79
CA GLU A 211 12.14 -2.82 10.83
C GLU A 211 11.78 -3.88 11.87
N ARG A 212 12.52 -4.99 11.95
CA ARG A 212 12.27 -6.06 12.93
C ARG A 212 12.52 -5.61 14.36
N GLU A 213 13.58 -4.85 14.61
CA GLU A 213 13.91 -4.29 15.92
C GLU A 213 12.94 -3.16 16.32
N GLY A 214 12.51 -2.35 15.35
CA GLY A 214 11.48 -1.32 15.55
C GLY A 214 10.10 -1.89 15.87
N LEU A 215 9.76 -3.05 15.32
CA LEU A 215 8.51 -3.78 15.60
C LEU A 215 8.51 -4.53 16.94
N GLN A 216 9.66 -4.67 17.61
CA GLN A 216 9.77 -5.32 18.92
C GLN A 216 9.65 -4.35 20.12
N LYS A 217 9.49 -3.05 19.87
CA LYS A 217 9.19 -2.03 20.90
C LYS A 217 7.71 -1.67 20.88
#